data_AF-A0A7M2WQB7-F1
#
_entry.id   AF-A0A7M2WQB7-F1
#
_cell.length_a   1.000
_cell.length_b   1.000
_cell.length_c   1.000
_cell.angle_alpha   90.00
_cell.angle_beta   90.00
_cell.angle_gamma   90.00
#
_symmetry.space_group_name_H-M   'P 1'
#
loop_
_entity.id
_entity.type
_entity.pdbx_description
1 polymer ?
#
loop_
_entity_poly.entity_id
_entity_poly.type
_entity_poly.pdbx_seq_one_letter_code
_entity_poly.pdbx_strand_id
1 'polypeptide(L)'
;MDAVAITIGISWTLVGLISIALSVPLIRGHIRPNAFYGVRFPQSFESDEAWFAINRFGGMRLAVWSTPLVVVGLVSFFLPLRSNTALALVLGFAPLVFILIPVFESWRFARRYRPRG
;
A
#
# COMPACT_ATOMS: atom_id res chain seq x y z
N MET A 1 2.28 -24.16 16.11
CA MET A 1 2.71 -22.80 15.70
C MET A 1 1.98 -21.78 16.55
N ASP A 2 2.61 -20.66 16.88
CA ASP A 2 2.00 -19.61 17.69
C ASP A 2 0.82 -18.96 16.93
N ALA A 3 -0.38 -18.95 17.53
CA ALA A 3 -1.58 -18.40 16.91
C ALA A 3 -1.47 -16.91 16.60
N VAL A 4 -0.76 -16.14 17.42
CA VAL A 4 -0.53 -14.70 17.19
C VAL A 4 0.37 -14.52 15.97
N ALA A 5 1.47 -15.29 15.90
CA ALA A 5 2.37 -15.34 14.76
C ALA A 5 1.68 -15.74 13.46
N ILE A 6 0.84 -16.79 13.49
CA ILE A 6 0.05 -17.23 12.33
C ILE A 6 -0.90 -16.13 11.87
N THR A 7 -1.62 -15.51 12.81
CA THR A 7 -2.60 -14.45 12.49
C THR A 7 -1.91 -13.27 11.82
N ILE A 8 -0.88 -12.71 12.44
CA ILE A 8 -0.10 -11.59 11.89
C ILE A 8 0.53 -11.98 10.54
N GLY A 9 1.10 -13.19 10.47
CA GLY A 9 1.77 -13.68 9.28
C GLY A 9 0.86 -13.79 8.06
N ILE A 10 -0.32 -14.42 8.22
CA ILE A 10 -1.32 -14.54 7.16
C ILE A 10 -1.87 -13.16 6.79
N SER A 11 -2.26 -12.34 7.78
CA SER A 11 -2.86 -11.03 7.54
C SER A 11 -1.96 -10.13 6.70
N TRP A 12 -0.68 -9.98 7.07
CA TRP A 12 0.21 -9.03 6.39
C TRP A 12 0.77 -9.56 5.07
N THR A 13 0.95 -10.88 4.96
CA THR A 13 1.27 -11.48 3.66
C THR A 13 0.13 -11.24 2.66
N LEU A 14 -1.12 -11.52 3.05
CA LEU A 14 -2.27 -11.32 2.17
C LEU A 14 -2.51 -9.84 1.85
N VAL A 15 -2.51 -8.96 2.84
CA VAL A 15 -2.70 -7.52 2.62
C VAL A 15 -1.62 -6.98 1.69
N GLY A 16 -0.35 -7.31 1.92
CA GLY A 16 0.75 -6.85 1.07
C GLY A 16 0.62 -7.36 -0.37
N LEU A 17 0.29 -8.65 -0.57
CA LEU A 17 0.08 -9.22 -1.89
C LEU A 17 -1.12 -8.61 -2.63
N ILE A 18 -2.24 -8.40 -1.92
CA ILE A 18 -3.44 -7.74 -2.48
C ILE A 18 -3.11 -6.30 -2.86
N SER A 19 -2.42 -5.54 -2.01
CA SER A 19 -2.02 -4.16 -2.30
C SER A 19 -1.10 -4.09 -3.53
N ILE A 20 -0.16 -5.04 -3.68
CA ILE A 20 0.68 -5.17 -4.88
C ILE A 20 -0.20 -5.50 -6.09
N ALA A 21 -1.10 -6.48 -6.01
CA ALA A 21 -1.96 -6.86 -7.12
C ALA A 21 -2.84 -5.69 -7.60
N LEU A 22 -3.43 -4.93 -6.66
CA LEU A 22 -4.21 -3.73 -6.97
C LEU A 22 -3.34 -2.61 -7.56
N SER A 23 -2.07 -2.50 -7.18
CA SER A 23 -1.20 -1.49 -7.78
C SER A 23 -0.94 -1.71 -9.28
N VAL A 24 -0.96 -2.96 -9.76
CA VAL A 24 -0.60 -3.33 -11.14
C VAL A 24 -1.46 -2.62 -12.20
N PRO A 25 -2.80 -2.68 -12.18
CA PRO A 25 -3.62 -2.00 -13.18
C PRO A 25 -3.49 -0.47 -13.13
N LEU A 26 -3.19 0.11 -11.95
CA LEU A 26 -2.93 1.55 -11.80
C LEU A 26 -1.60 1.94 -12.45
N ILE A 27 -0.53 1.19 -12.18
CA ILE A 27 0.81 1.41 -12.76
C ILE A 27 0.79 1.29 -14.28
N ARG A 28 0.01 0.33 -14.80
CA ARG A 28 -0.12 0.09 -16.23
C ARG A 28 -1.15 1.00 -16.92
N GLY A 29 -1.82 1.90 -16.21
CA GLY A 29 -2.80 2.83 -16.80
C GLY A 29 -4.04 2.17 -17.40
N HIS A 30 -4.48 1.00 -16.89
CA HIS A 30 -5.65 0.29 -17.42
C HIS A 30 -6.99 0.80 -16.85
N ILE A 31 -6.94 1.61 -15.80
CA ILE A 31 -8.11 2.08 -15.05
C ILE A 31 -8.46 3.49 -15.49
N ARG A 32 -9.65 3.68 -16.06
CA ARG A 32 -10.20 5.02 -16.38
C ARG A 32 -10.67 5.77 -15.12
N PRO A 33 -10.78 7.11 -15.16
CA PRO A 33 -11.35 7.90 -14.07
C PRO A 33 -12.67 7.32 -13.56
N ASN A 34 -12.75 7.08 -12.26
CA ASN A 34 -13.93 6.49 -11.63
C ASN A 34 -14.01 6.85 -10.14
N ALA A 35 -15.19 6.64 -9.56
CA ALA A 35 -15.49 7.03 -8.19
C ALA A 35 -15.06 6.01 -7.12
N PHE A 36 -14.55 4.82 -7.48
CA PHE A 36 -14.37 3.71 -6.53
C PHE A 36 -12.92 3.28 -6.34
N TYR A 37 -12.13 3.30 -7.41
CA TYR A 37 -10.85 2.64 -7.48
C TYR A 37 -9.75 3.54 -8.06
N GLY A 38 -8.60 3.55 -7.37
CA GLY A 38 -7.44 4.37 -7.70
C GLY A 38 -7.09 5.39 -6.62
N VAL A 39 -6.07 6.18 -6.90
CA VAL A 39 -5.66 7.35 -6.14
C VAL A 39 -6.58 8.50 -6.53
N ARG A 40 -7.48 8.88 -5.62
CA ARG A 40 -8.65 9.74 -5.91
C ARG A 40 -8.58 11.07 -5.15
N PHE A 41 -7.44 11.75 -5.23
CA PHE A 41 -7.38 13.13 -4.78
C PHE A 41 -8.10 14.04 -5.79
N PRO A 42 -8.62 15.23 -5.40
CA PRO A 42 -9.27 16.16 -6.33
C PRO A 42 -8.46 16.41 -7.61
N GLN A 43 -7.13 16.51 -7.49
CA GLN A 43 -6.19 16.71 -8.59
C GLN A 43 -6.19 15.56 -9.61
N SER A 44 -6.58 14.36 -9.18
CA SER A 44 -6.62 13.17 -10.06
C SER A 44 -7.75 13.26 -11.07
N PHE A 45 -8.77 14.08 -10.82
CA PHE A 45 -9.94 14.25 -11.68
C PHE A 45 -9.87 15.51 -12.55
N GLU A 46 -8.79 16.28 -12.50
CA GLU A 46 -8.63 17.51 -13.29
C GLU A 46 -8.47 17.21 -14.80
N SER A 47 -7.87 16.07 -15.15
CA SER A 47 -7.74 15.60 -16.53
C SER A 47 -7.41 14.10 -16.57
N ASP A 48 -7.57 13.47 -17.74
CA ASP A 48 -7.13 12.08 -17.97
C ASP A 48 -5.61 11.94 -17.77
N GLU A 49 -4.82 12.93 -18.19
CA GLU A 49 -3.38 12.95 -17.98
C GLU A 49 -3.04 12.93 -16.49
N ALA A 50 -3.70 13.79 -15.70
CA ALA A 50 -3.52 13.85 -14.25
C ALA A 50 -3.92 12.54 -13.58
N TRP A 51 -5.06 11.96 -14.00
CA TRP A 51 -5.54 10.68 -13.49
C TRP A 51 -4.47 9.60 -13.66
N PHE A 52 -3.96 9.39 -14.88
CA PHE A 52 -2.99 8.34 -15.14
C PHE A 52 -1.64 8.61 -14.49
N ALA A 53 -1.17 9.87 -14.48
CA ALA A 53 0.10 10.22 -13.86
C ALA A 53 0.07 9.99 -12.33
N ILE A 54 -0.97 10.45 -11.65
CA ILE A 54 -1.12 10.32 -10.20
C ILE A 54 -1.37 8.86 -9.81
N ASN A 55 -2.23 8.14 -10.53
CA ASN A 55 -2.47 6.71 -10.26
C ASN A 55 -1.23 5.85 -10.51
N ARG A 56 -0.47 6.13 -11.57
CA ARG A 56 0.79 5.41 -11.83
C ARG A 56 1.81 5.64 -10.72
N PHE A 57 1.96 6.89 -10.27
CA PHE A 57 2.86 7.22 -9.16
C PHE A 57 2.40 6.54 -7.86
N GLY A 58 1.15 6.73 -7.45
CA GLY A 58 0.68 6.18 -6.18
C GLY A 58 0.55 4.67 -6.17
N GLY A 59 0.21 4.05 -7.31
CA GLY A 59 0.31 2.61 -7.50
C GLY A 59 1.74 2.11 -7.29
N MET A 60 2.74 2.76 -7.89
CA MET A 60 4.15 2.40 -7.68
C MET A 60 4.56 2.51 -6.21
N ARG A 61 4.17 3.59 -5.52
CA ARG A 61 4.46 3.78 -4.09
C ARG A 61 3.81 2.70 -3.25
N LEU A 62 2.53 2.39 -3.51
CA LEU A 62 1.82 1.32 -2.82
C LEU A 62 2.50 -0.04 -3.01
N ALA A 63 2.91 -0.38 -4.23
CA ALA A 63 3.61 -1.62 -4.54
C ALA A 63 4.94 -1.75 -3.76
N VAL A 64 5.77 -0.69 -3.81
CA VAL A 64 7.07 -0.65 -3.15
C VAL A 64 6.91 -0.79 -1.64
N TRP A 65 6.00 -0.02 -1.02
CA TRP A 65 5.81 -0.04 0.44
C TRP A 65 5.05 -1.27 0.95
N SER A 66 4.30 -1.96 0.08
CA SER A 66 3.67 -3.25 0.42
C SER A 66 4.65 -4.41 0.44
N THR A 67 5.79 -4.31 -0.26
CA THR A 67 6.79 -5.39 -0.31
C THR A 67 7.40 -5.67 1.08
N PRO A 68 7.86 -4.67 1.85
CA PRO A 68 8.26 -4.87 3.25
C PRO A 68 7.15 -5.46 4.13
N LEU A 69 5.88 -5.12 3.87
CA LEU A 69 4.75 -5.66 4.64
C LEU A 69 4.57 -7.16 4.39
N VAL A 70 4.77 -7.63 3.15
CA VAL A 70 4.83 -9.07 2.83
C VAL A 70 5.98 -9.74 3.60
N VAL A 71 7.16 -9.12 3.61
CA VAL A 71 8.32 -9.65 4.36
C VAL A 71 8.02 -9.74 5.85
N VAL A 72 7.38 -8.73 6.44
CA VAL A 72 6.93 -8.75 7.85
C VAL A 72 5.97 -9.92 8.09
N GLY A 73 5.01 -10.15 7.21
CA GLY A 73 4.11 -11.30 7.29
C GLY A 73 4.86 -12.64 7.27
N LEU A 74 5.75 -12.82 6.29
CA LEU A 74 6.53 -14.07 6.16
C LEU A 74 7.45 -14.33 7.35
N VAL A 75 8.14 -13.30 7.85
CA VAL A 75 9.03 -13.41 9.01
C VAL A 75 8.24 -13.72 10.29
N SER A 76 7.03 -13.19 10.42
CA SER A 76 6.20 -13.38 11.63
C SER A 76 5.92 -14.85 11.92
N PHE A 77 5.85 -15.74 10.93
CA PHE A 77 5.65 -17.18 11.13
C PHE A 77 6.75 -17.86 11.96
N PHE A 78 7.94 -17.26 12.03
CA PHE A 78 9.11 -17.82 12.71
C PHE A 78 9.41 -17.13 14.05
N LEU A 79 8.56 -16.21 14.51
CA LEU A 79 8.77 -15.43 15.73
C LEU A 79 7.85 -15.90 16.88
N PRO A 80 8.35 -15.91 18.14
CA PRO A 80 7.55 -16.26 19.31
C PRO A 80 6.75 -15.04 19.83
N LEU A 81 5.73 -14.62 19.08
CA LEU A 81 4.98 -13.37 19.33
C LEU A 81 4.06 -13.42 20.56
N ARG A 82 3.47 -14.58 20.87
CA ARG A 82 2.61 -14.75 22.05
C ARG A 82 3.32 -14.49 23.36
N SER A 83 4.61 -14.83 23.45
CA SER A 83 5.44 -14.57 24.64
C SER A 83 6.06 -13.17 24.65
N ASN A 84 5.97 -12.42 23.55
CA ASN A 84 6.56 -11.09 23.41
C ASN A 84 5.52 -10.07 22.93
N THR A 85 4.72 -9.57 23.87
CA THR A 85 3.64 -8.62 23.60
C THR A 85 4.13 -7.36 22.89
N ALA A 86 5.30 -6.83 23.25
CA ALA A 86 5.85 -5.62 22.61
C ALA A 86 6.12 -5.86 21.12
N LEU A 87 6.78 -6.97 20.79
CA LEU A 87 7.03 -7.35 19.39
C LEU A 87 5.73 -7.64 18.63
N ALA A 88 4.77 -8.31 19.27
CA ALA A 88 3.45 -8.56 18.69
C ALA A 88 2.71 -7.26 18.34
N LEU A 89 2.77 -6.24 19.21
CA LEU A 89 2.18 -4.92 18.95
C LEU A 89 2.90 -4.20 17.80
N VAL A 90 4.23 -4.19 17.79
CA VAL A 90 5.02 -3.55 16.73
C VAL A 90 4.67 -4.15 15.36
N LEU A 91 4.65 -5.47 15.25
CA LEU A 91 4.32 -6.15 13.99
C LEU A 91 2.83 -6.07 13.66
N GLY A 92 1.96 -6.10 14.66
CA GLY A 92 0.51 -5.94 14.50
C GLY A 92 0.10 -4.57 13.96
N PHE A 93 0.85 -3.51 14.30
CA PHE A 93 0.59 -2.15 13.80
C PHE A 93 1.48 -1.74 12.61
N ALA A 94 2.35 -2.63 12.12
CA ALA A 94 3.21 -2.38 10.97
C ALA A 94 2.48 -1.83 9.72
N PRO A 95 1.25 -2.26 9.36
CA PRO A 95 0.56 -1.71 8.19
C PRO A 95 0.30 -0.21 8.27
N LEU A 96 0.16 0.37 9.46
CA LEU A 96 -0.04 1.81 9.60
C LEU A 96 1.12 2.57 8.97
N VAL A 97 2.36 2.14 9.21
CA VAL A 97 3.54 2.77 8.62
C VAL A 97 3.57 2.54 7.11
N PHE A 98 3.41 1.29 6.69
CA PHE A 98 3.56 0.90 5.29
C PHE A 98 2.43 1.39 4.37
N ILE A 99 1.26 1.76 4.91
CA ILE A 99 0.15 2.35 4.16
C ILE A 99 0.15 3.87 4.23
N LEU A 100 0.44 4.47 5.39
CA LEU A 100 0.40 5.93 5.52
C LEU A 100 1.48 6.63 4.69
N ILE A 101 2.67 6.02 4.55
CA ILE A 101 3.76 6.59 3.75
C ILE A 101 3.36 6.71 2.26
N PRO A 102 2.96 5.64 1.54
CA PRO A 102 2.58 5.77 0.14
C PRO A 102 1.36 6.67 -0.06
N VAL A 103 0.41 6.72 0.89
CA VAL A 103 -0.71 7.67 0.85
C VAL A 103 -0.21 9.11 0.90
N PHE A 104 0.68 9.42 1.85
CA PHE A 104 1.25 10.75 1.99
C PHE A 104 2.11 11.15 0.78
N GLU A 105 2.95 10.24 0.28
CA GLU A 105 3.74 10.46 -0.93
C GLU A 105 2.85 10.74 -2.14
N SER A 106 1.78 9.95 -2.30
CA SER A 106 0.81 10.13 -3.40
C SER A 106 0.07 11.45 -3.29
N TRP A 107 -0.34 11.84 -2.08
CA TRP A 107 -0.99 13.13 -1.82
C TRP A 107 -0.06 14.30 -2.14
N ARG A 108 1.21 14.22 -1.70
CA ARG A 108 2.22 15.25 -1.98
C ARG A 108 2.49 15.37 -3.48
N PHE A 109 2.55 14.24 -4.19
CA PHE A 109 2.70 14.22 -5.64
C PHE A 109 1.49 14.85 -6.33
N ALA A 110 0.28 14.43 -5.99
CA ALA A 110 -0.95 14.96 -6.56
C ALA A 110 -1.07 16.47 -6.37
N ARG A 111 -0.79 17.00 -5.17
CA ARG A 111 -0.82 18.44 -4.88
C ARG A 111 0.21 19.27 -5.65
N ARG A 112 1.27 18.65 -6.16
CA ARG A 112 2.34 19.31 -6.91
C ARG A 112 2.27 19.02 -8.40
N TYR A 113 1.32 18.17 -8.83
CA TYR A 113 1.17 17.80 -10.21
C TYR A 113 0.79 19.05 -11.02
N ARG A 114 1.53 19.28 -12.10
CA ARG A 114 1.24 20.31 -13.09
C ARG A 114 1.15 19.60 -14.44
N PRO A 115 0.05 19.79 -15.20
CA PRO A 115 -0.07 19.22 -16.54
C PRO A 115 1.13 19.64 -17.39
N ARG A 116 1.60 18.75 -18.27
CA ARG A 116 2.56 19.14 -19.28
C ARG A 116 1.74 19.78 -20.40
N GLY A 117 1.85 21.11 -20.52
CA GLY A 117 1.20 21.89 -21.59
C GLY A 117 1.63 21.49 -22.98
#